data_AF-B7IEP8-F1
#
_entry.id   AF-B7IEP8-F1
#
_cell.length_a   1.000
_cell.length_b   1.000
_cell.length_c   1.000
_cell.angle_alpha   90.00
_cell.angle_beta   90.00
_cell.angle_gamma   90.00
#
_symmetry.space_group_name_H-M   'P 1'
#
loop_
_entity.id
_entity.type
_entity.pdbx_description
1 polymer ?
#
loop_
_entity_poly.entity_id
_entity_poly.type
_entity_poly.pdbx_seq_one_letter_code
_entity_poly.pdbx_strand_id
1 'polypeptide(L)'
;MEIRLFGKEYGVYFQSEKIVLKSKKAEHILYYLILNYKRKAFVSDILNVFFEGYDESYSRKNLNTLLYMLRKGLNLTKDSLKIDRNVVYLDVSKLKIDYILFQKLMDKSPSKKTRDEIAKIYKGELLEGLDEEWVVPYRELCEMQILMITQQLKKNDLNLFEKLAELPTKNEIPMELALKLIVLDRKRRNPMFIPLLIKSQSDISSKIRKSDFYVKVSKNTYLILFESGKSDSETLENILKFRFNNDIKIIEKL
;
A
#
# COMPACT_ATOMS: atom_id res chain seq x y z
N MET A 1 -14.28 9.46 16.78
CA MET A 1 -14.35 9.47 15.31
C MET A 1 -13.89 8.13 14.80
N GLU A 2 -14.64 7.60 13.85
CA GLU A 2 -14.29 6.41 13.06
C GLU A 2 -14.11 6.84 11.61
N ILE A 3 -13.13 6.25 10.92
CA ILE A 3 -12.89 6.47 9.49
C ILE A 3 -12.95 5.09 8.83
N ARG A 4 -13.85 4.96 7.87
CA ARG A 4 -14.04 3.75 7.08
C ARG A 4 -13.51 4.00 5.68
N LEU A 5 -12.64 3.14 5.19
CA LEU A 5 -12.05 3.23 3.86
C LEU A 5 -12.42 2.06 2.96
N PHE A 6 -13.02 0.98 3.47
CA PHE A 6 -13.44 -0.16 2.64
C PHE A 6 -14.93 -0.14 2.28
N GLY A 7 -15.23 -0.30 1.00
CA GLY A 7 -16.58 -0.36 0.44
C GLY A 7 -17.20 1.00 0.11
N LYS A 8 -18.39 0.97 -0.53
CA LYS A 8 -19.16 2.17 -0.96
C LYS A 8 -19.47 3.18 0.14
N GLU A 9 -19.56 2.73 1.38
CA GLU A 9 -19.83 3.58 2.54
C GLU A 9 -18.55 4.16 3.18
N TYR A 10 -17.45 4.27 2.43
CA TYR A 10 -16.25 4.93 2.96
C TYR A 10 -16.55 6.39 3.38
N GLY A 11 -15.87 6.86 4.43
CA GLY A 11 -16.08 8.19 4.98
C GLY A 11 -15.65 8.35 6.43
N VAL A 12 -15.96 9.52 6.98
CA VAL A 12 -15.77 9.82 8.40
C VAL A 12 -17.09 9.67 9.14
N TYR A 13 -17.05 9.07 10.33
CA TYR A 13 -18.21 8.72 11.13
C TYR A 13 -18.08 9.19 12.59
N PHE A 14 -19.18 9.72 13.11
CA PHE A 14 -19.36 10.02 14.54
C PHE A 14 -20.60 9.31 15.05
N GLN A 15 -20.45 8.48 16.10
CA GLN A 15 -21.57 7.70 16.65
C GLN A 15 -22.36 6.92 15.57
N SER A 16 -21.64 6.34 14.60
CA SER A 16 -22.19 5.61 13.44
C SER A 16 -22.89 6.45 12.37
N GLU A 17 -22.99 7.77 12.53
CA GLU A 17 -23.49 8.66 11.50
C GLU A 17 -22.34 9.18 10.64
N LYS A 18 -22.54 9.15 9.31
CA LYS A 18 -21.56 9.67 8.36
C LYS A 18 -21.56 11.19 8.43
N ILE A 19 -20.40 11.78 8.75
CA ILE A 19 -20.23 13.22 8.75
C ILE A 19 -19.66 13.68 7.41
N VAL A 20 -20.18 14.79 6.90
CA VAL A 20 -19.68 15.40 5.67
C VAL A 20 -18.64 16.46 6.05
N LEU A 21 -17.40 16.26 5.61
CA LEU A 21 -16.38 17.28 5.74
C LEU A 21 -16.68 18.43 4.76
N LYS A 22 -16.39 19.66 5.19
CA LYS A 22 -16.69 20.89 4.40
C LYS A 22 -15.96 20.97 3.06
N SER A 23 -14.92 20.16 2.85
CA SER A 23 -14.12 20.16 1.63
C SER A 23 -13.79 18.73 1.22
N LYS A 24 -14.18 18.37 -0.01
CA LYS A 24 -13.83 17.07 -0.62
C LYS A 24 -12.33 16.91 -0.82
N LYS A 25 -11.63 17.97 -1.26
CA LYS A 25 -10.17 17.95 -1.38
C LYS A 25 -9.49 17.73 -0.01
N ALA A 26 -10.02 18.32 1.07
CA ALA A 26 -9.51 18.05 2.41
C ALA A 26 -9.72 16.57 2.81
N GLU A 27 -10.91 16.03 2.52
CA GLU A 27 -11.23 14.62 2.76
C GLU A 27 -10.30 13.67 1.99
N HIS A 28 -10.00 13.94 0.72
CA HIS A 28 -9.10 13.10 -0.06
C HIS A 28 -7.64 13.19 0.43
N ILE A 29 -7.19 14.39 0.85
CA ILE A 29 -5.89 14.55 1.51
C ILE A 29 -5.84 13.73 2.81
N LEU A 30 -6.91 13.72 3.61
CA LEU A 30 -6.98 12.87 4.81
C LEU A 30 -6.77 11.40 4.45
N TYR A 31 -7.47 10.89 3.43
CA TYR A 31 -7.29 9.50 2.98
C TYR A 31 -5.87 9.24 2.50
N TYR A 32 -5.30 10.12 1.69
CA TYR A 32 -3.91 10.01 1.24
C TYR A 32 -2.93 9.92 2.41
N LEU A 33 -3.10 10.74 3.45
CA LEU A 33 -2.28 10.69 4.66
C LEU A 33 -2.45 9.36 5.42
N ILE A 34 -3.69 8.85 5.50
CA ILE A 34 -3.97 7.55 6.15
C ILE A 34 -3.31 6.41 5.38
N LEU A 35 -3.43 6.37 4.04
CA LEU A 35 -2.82 5.31 3.23
C LEU A 35 -1.29 5.34 3.29
N ASN A 36 -0.70 6.52 3.59
CA ASN A 36 0.73 6.70 3.76
C ASN A 36 1.20 6.70 5.22
N TYR A 37 0.41 6.26 6.20
CA TYR A 37 0.74 6.41 7.63
C TYR A 37 2.05 5.72 8.07
N LYS A 38 2.50 4.67 7.37
CA LYS A 38 3.79 3.98 7.60
C LYS A 38 4.97 4.71 6.94
N ARG A 39 4.73 5.78 6.17
CA ARG A 39 5.73 6.51 5.36
C ARG A 39 5.65 8.01 5.65
N LYS A 40 6.69 8.74 5.24
CA LYS A 40 6.66 10.20 5.28
C LYS A 40 5.80 10.72 4.14
N ALA A 41 4.74 11.46 4.45
CA ALA A 41 3.96 12.19 3.46
C ALA A 41 4.59 13.58 3.22
N PHE A 42 5.44 13.69 2.21
CA PHE A 42 6.09 14.95 1.90
C PHE A 42 5.09 15.98 1.35
N VAL A 43 5.29 17.25 1.71
CA VAL A 43 4.47 18.35 1.20
C VAL A 43 4.51 18.36 -0.33
N SER A 44 5.69 18.21 -0.94
CA SER A 44 5.85 18.16 -2.40
C SER A 44 5.00 17.08 -3.06
N ASP A 45 4.94 15.88 -2.49
CA ASP A 45 4.14 14.76 -3.04
C ASP A 45 2.65 15.12 -3.01
N ILE A 46 2.18 15.71 -1.91
CA ILE A 46 0.78 16.15 -1.76
C ILE A 46 0.46 17.28 -2.73
N LEU A 47 1.37 18.24 -2.93
CA LEU A 47 1.17 19.32 -3.89
C LEU A 47 1.07 18.78 -5.32
N ASN A 48 1.97 17.87 -5.70
CA ASN A 48 1.94 17.24 -7.02
C ASN A 48 0.64 16.47 -7.27
N VAL A 49 0.10 15.78 -6.26
CA VAL A 49 -1.14 14.99 -6.41
C VAL A 49 -2.39 15.87 -6.43
N PHE A 50 -2.49 16.90 -5.58
CA PHE A 50 -3.74 17.63 -5.34
C PHE A 50 -3.79 19.05 -5.91
N PHE A 51 -2.65 19.58 -6.37
CA PHE A 51 -2.46 20.97 -6.81
C PHE A 51 -1.61 21.06 -8.09
N GLU A 52 -1.65 20.03 -8.94
CA GLU A 52 -0.99 20.08 -10.24
C GLU A 52 -1.45 21.31 -11.05
N GLY A 53 -0.49 22.00 -11.66
CA GLY A 53 -0.74 23.21 -12.46
C GLY A 53 -0.90 24.52 -11.67
N TYR A 54 -0.86 24.48 -10.34
CA TYR A 54 -0.88 25.68 -9.50
C TYR A 54 0.53 26.12 -9.07
N ASP A 55 0.68 27.42 -8.83
CA ASP A 55 1.89 27.99 -8.21
C ASP A 55 2.16 27.37 -6.82
N GLU A 56 3.44 27.16 -6.49
CA GLU A 56 3.83 26.48 -5.25
C GLU A 56 3.42 27.26 -4.00
N SER A 57 3.58 28.60 -4.00
CA SER A 57 3.23 29.45 -2.86
C SER A 57 1.72 29.39 -2.60
N TYR A 58 0.92 29.48 -3.66
CA TYR A 58 -0.53 29.31 -3.59
C TYR A 58 -0.92 27.93 -3.03
N SER A 59 -0.30 26.87 -3.56
CA SER A 59 -0.57 25.49 -3.20
C SER A 59 -0.24 25.19 -1.74
N ARG A 60 0.89 25.70 -1.22
CA ARG A 60 1.27 25.59 0.19
C ARG A 60 0.29 26.32 1.12
N LYS A 61 -0.14 27.53 0.75
CA LYS A 61 -1.12 28.28 1.55
C LYS A 61 -2.45 27.53 1.63
N ASN A 62 -2.91 26.99 0.50
CA ASN A 62 -4.13 26.18 0.46
C ASN A 62 -4.02 24.88 1.24
N LEU A 63 -2.89 24.17 1.15
CA LEU A 63 -2.66 22.96 1.95
C LEU A 63 -2.81 23.25 3.44
N ASN A 64 -2.21 24.33 3.95
CA ASN A 64 -2.37 24.73 5.36
C ASN A 64 -3.82 24.98 5.75
N THR A 65 -4.60 25.62 4.88
CA THR A 65 -6.04 25.84 5.06
C THR A 65 -6.81 24.53 5.12
N LEU A 66 -6.55 23.58 4.21
CA LEU A 66 -7.20 22.27 4.21
C LEU A 66 -6.85 21.45 5.47
N LEU A 67 -5.58 21.48 5.91
CA LEU A 67 -5.16 20.84 7.16
C LEU A 67 -5.81 21.49 8.39
N TYR A 68 -6.03 22.80 8.37
CA TYR A 68 -6.82 23.47 9.41
C TYR A 68 -8.29 23.01 9.42
N MET A 69 -8.91 22.89 8.24
CA MET A 69 -10.28 22.38 8.12
C MET A 69 -10.38 20.94 8.65
N LEU A 70 -9.41 20.07 8.34
CA LEU A 70 -9.36 18.71 8.88
C LEU A 70 -9.24 18.70 10.40
N ARG A 71 -8.36 19.54 10.97
CA ARG A 71 -8.24 19.66 12.43
C ARG A 71 -9.56 20.02 13.08
N LYS A 72 -10.29 20.99 12.52
CA LYS A 72 -11.61 21.39 13.03
C LYS A 72 -12.66 20.30 12.85
N GLY A 73 -12.74 19.70 11.67
CA GLY A 73 -13.74 18.66 11.35
C GLY A 73 -13.57 17.37 12.14
N LEU A 74 -12.33 17.00 12.47
CA LEU A 74 -12.00 15.78 13.20
C LEU A 74 -11.71 16.01 14.69
N ASN A 75 -11.82 17.25 15.16
CA ASN A 75 -11.42 17.67 16.51
C ASN A 75 -9.98 17.26 16.88
N LEU A 76 -9.03 17.47 15.96
CA LEU A 76 -7.61 17.18 16.15
C LEU A 76 -6.86 18.43 16.63
N THR A 77 -5.88 18.21 17.50
CA THR A 77 -4.94 19.27 17.91
C THR A 77 -3.94 19.57 16.80
N LYS A 78 -3.23 20.70 16.93
CA LYS A 78 -2.13 21.04 16.01
C LYS A 78 -1.04 19.95 16.00
N ASP A 79 -0.75 19.32 17.15
CA ASP A 79 0.26 18.27 17.21
C ASP A 79 -0.18 16.96 16.56
N SER A 80 -1.48 16.67 16.55
CA SER A 80 -2.01 15.48 15.88
C SER A 80 -2.15 15.64 14.36
N LEU A 81 -2.09 16.86 13.81
CA LEU A 81 -2.02 17.11 12.38
C LEU A 81 -1.24 18.40 12.07
N LYS A 82 0.01 18.25 11.60
CA LYS A 82 0.92 19.38 11.32
C LYS A 82 1.80 19.15 10.11
N ILE A 83 2.31 20.26 9.58
CA ILE A 83 3.51 20.25 8.74
C ILE A 83 4.71 20.48 9.66
N ASP A 84 5.70 19.60 9.57
CA ASP A 84 7.02 19.79 10.18
C ASP A 84 8.10 19.38 9.19
N ARG A 85 9.13 20.22 8.99
CA ARG A 85 10.24 20.01 8.04
C ARG A 85 9.80 19.44 6.66
N ASN A 86 8.80 20.07 6.03
CA ASN A 86 8.22 19.64 4.74
C ASN A 86 7.55 18.25 4.73
N VAL A 87 7.20 17.69 5.89
CA VAL A 87 6.42 16.46 6.02
C VAL A 87 5.10 16.77 6.71
N VAL A 88 4.01 16.26 6.17
CA VAL A 88 2.70 16.29 6.83
C VAL A 88 2.60 15.07 7.74
N TYR A 89 2.42 15.33 9.03
CA TYR A 89 2.25 14.32 10.07
C TYR A 89 0.79 14.23 10.45
N LEU A 90 0.25 13.01 10.47
CA LEU A 90 -1.06 12.67 11.02
C LEU A 90 -0.87 11.64 12.13
N ASP A 91 -1.25 12.00 13.36
CA ASP A 91 -1.31 11.08 14.48
C ASP A 91 -2.57 10.23 14.38
N VAL A 92 -2.40 9.02 13.86
CA VAL A 92 -3.48 8.05 13.67
C VAL A 92 -3.88 7.32 14.95
N SER A 93 -3.12 7.45 16.05
CA SER A 93 -3.38 6.70 17.29
C SER A 93 -4.70 7.08 17.97
N LYS A 94 -5.18 8.32 17.72
CA LYS A 94 -6.42 8.87 18.27
C LYS A 94 -7.65 8.58 17.40
N LEU A 95 -7.46 7.94 16.25
CA LEU A 95 -8.51 7.68 15.26
C LEU A 95 -8.77 6.18 15.17
N LYS A 96 -10.06 5.80 15.08
CA LYS A 96 -10.43 4.43 14.73
C LYS A 96 -10.49 4.34 13.21
N ILE A 97 -9.53 3.66 12.59
CA ILE A 97 -9.39 3.59 11.13
C ILE A 97 -9.35 2.12 10.71
N ASP A 98 -10.31 1.70 9.90
CA ASP A 98 -10.44 0.31 9.44
C ASP A 98 -9.23 -0.14 8.61
N TYR A 99 -8.68 0.70 7.74
CA TYR A 99 -7.47 0.43 6.96
C TYR A 99 -6.26 0.14 7.85
N ILE A 100 -6.06 0.92 8.92
CA ILE A 100 -4.93 0.70 9.83
C ILE A 100 -5.12 -0.58 10.63
N LEU A 101 -6.36 -0.87 11.05
CA LEU A 101 -6.68 -2.15 11.69
C LEU A 101 -6.44 -3.31 10.72
N PHE A 102 -6.85 -3.19 9.47
CA PHE A 102 -6.61 -4.16 8.41
C PHE A 102 -5.12 -4.42 8.22
N GLN A 103 -4.30 -3.38 8.03
CA GLN A 103 -2.85 -3.54 7.89
C GLN A 103 -2.22 -4.22 9.12
N LYS A 104 -2.64 -3.85 10.34
CA LYS A 104 -2.18 -4.53 11.57
C LYS A 104 -2.58 -6.01 11.64
N LEU A 105 -3.71 -6.39 11.05
CA LEU A 105 -4.15 -7.79 10.99
C LEU A 105 -3.37 -8.57 9.93
N MET A 106 -3.03 -7.92 8.81
CA MET A 106 -2.17 -8.50 7.77
C MET A 106 -0.74 -8.77 8.27
N ASP A 107 -0.25 -7.96 9.22
CA ASP A 107 1.05 -8.16 9.88
C ASP A 107 1.06 -9.36 10.86
N LYS A 108 -0.10 -9.93 11.22
CA LYS A 108 -0.18 -11.08 12.15
C LYS A 108 -0.09 -12.41 11.40
N SER A 109 0.32 -13.47 12.13
CA SER A 109 0.25 -14.84 11.62
C SER A 109 -1.18 -15.20 11.17
N PRO A 110 -1.34 -15.84 10.00
CA PRO A 110 -2.65 -16.23 9.49
C PRO A 110 -3.36 -17.20 10.44
N SER A 111 -4.57 -16.83 10.88
CA SER A 111 -5.40 -17.68 11.74
C SER A 111 -6.87 -17.51 11.39
N LYS A 112 -7.73 -18.44 11.86
CA LYS A 112 -9.19 -18.29 11.70
C LYS A 112 -9.67 -16.97 12.31
N LYS A 113 -9.23 -16.64 13.53
CA LYS A 113 -9.56 -15.39 14.22
C LYS A 113 -9.16 -14.14 13.41
N THR A 114 -7.94 -14.11 12.88
CA THR A 114 -7.46 -12.98 12.06
C THR A 114 -8.35 -12.77 10.82
N ARG A 115 -8.82 -13.85 10.19
CA ARG A 115 -9.73 -13.77 9.05
C ARG A 115 -11.11 -13.29 9.41
N ASP A 116 -11.68 -13.81 10.50
CA ASP A 116 -12.99 -13.37 10.97
C ASP A 116 -12.98 -11.87 11.29
N GLU A 117 -11.86 -11.35 11.82
CA GLU A 117 -11.65 -9.91 12.04
C GLU A 117 -11.50 -9.14 10.71
N ILE A 118 -10.75 -9.65 9.74
CA ILE A 118 -10.61 -9.03 8.41
C ILE A 118 -11.94 -8.99 7.65
N ALA A 119 -12.74 -10.06 7.68
CA ALA A 119 -14.05 -10.11 7.03
C ALA A 119 -15.06 -9.14 7.66
N LYS A 120 -14.86 -8.76 8.92
CA LYS A 120 -15.68 -7.73 9.58
C LYS A 120 -15.38 -6.32 9.08
N ILE A 121 -14.16 -6.04 8.63
CA ILE A 121 -13.72 -4.68 8.24
C ILE A 121 -13.64 -4.49 6.72
N TYR A 122 -13.25 -5.52 5.97
CA TYR A 122 -13.13 -5.45 4.52
C TYR A 122 -14.52 -5.63 3.90
N LYS A 123 -15.22 -4.50 3.70
CA LYS A 123 -16.61 -4.46 3.19
C LYS A 123 -16.72 -4.28 1.67
N GLY A 124 -15.58 -4.20 0.98
CA GLY A 124 -15.51 -3.96 -0.44
C GLY A 124 -14.15 -3.38 -0.80
N GLU A 125 -14.04 -2.87 -2.02
CA GLU A 125 -12.81 -2.24 -2.50
C GLU A 125 -12.41 -1.04 -1.62
N LEU A 126 -11.10 -0.78 -1.54
CA LEU A 126 -10.60 0.41 -0.87
C LEU A 126 -11.07 1.67 -1.63
N LEU A 127 -11.74 2.58 -0.92
CA LEU A 127 -12.31 3.82 -1.47
C LEU A 127 -13.10 3.54 -2.75
N GLU A 128 -14.06 2.61 -2.66
CA GLU A 128 -14.82 2.10 -3.80
C GLU A 128 -15.51 3.25 -4.56
N GLY A 129 -15.26 3.34 -5.87
CA GLY A 129 -15.78 4.41 -6.73
C GLY A 129 -15.01 5.73 -6.67
N LEU A 130 -13.92 5.83 -5.92
CA LEU A 130 -12.99 6.96 -6.01
C LEU A 130 -11.96 6.70 -7.13
N ASP A 131 -12.14 7.37 -8.26
CA ASP A 131 -11.34 7.22 -9.48
C ASP A 131 -10.14 8.17 -9.54
N GLU A 132 -9.35 8.21 -8.47
CA GLU A 132 -8.09 8.99 -8.43
C GLU A 132 -6.87 8.07 -8.60
N GLU A 133 -5.94 8.43 -9.49
CA GLU A 133 -4.80 7.57 -9.86
C GLU A 133 -3.94 7.14 -8.66
N TRP A 134 -3.82 7.99 -7.64
CA TRP A 134 -3.01 7.68 -6.47
C TRP A 134 -3.65 6.60 -5.57
N VAL A 135 -4.95 6.33 -5.69
CA VAL A 135 -5.66 5.32 -4.89
C VAL A 135 -5.41 3.91 -5.41
N VAL A 136 -5.33 3.76 -6.74
CA VAL A 136 -5.19 2.49 -7.46
C VAL A 136 -4.15 1.54 -6.84
N PRO A 137 -2.87 1.94 -6.61
CA PRO A 137 -1.88 1.03 -6.05
C PRO A 137 -2.21 0.53 -4.63
N TYR A 138 -2.96 1.29 -3.83
CA TYR A 138 -3.37 0.86 -2.49
C TYR A 138 -4.56 -0.09 -2.54
N ARG A 139 -5.46 0.10 -3.51
CA ARG A 139 -6.60 -0.80 -3.74
C ARG A 139 -6.10 -2.17 -4.18
N GLU A 140 -5.21 -2.20 -5.17
CA GLU A 140 -4.54 -3.40 -5.67
C GLU A 140 -3.77 -4.13 -4.55
N LEU A 141 -3.06 -3.38 -3.69
CA LEU A 141 -2.36 -3.94 -2.53
C LEU A 141 -3.32 -4.62 -1.54
N CYS A 142 -4.46 -3.99 -1.22
CA CYS A 142 -5.44 -4.56 -0.31
C CYS A 142 -6.07 -5.83 -0.89
N GLU A 143 -6.42 -5.83 -2.18
CA GLU A 143 -6.95 -7.00 -2.88
C GLU A 143 -5.94 -8.16 -2.88
N MET A 144 -4.67 -7.85 -3.16
CA MET A 144 -3.57 -8.79 -3.11
C MET A 144 -3.43 -9.41 -1.70
N GLN A 145 -3.47 -8.58 -0.65
CA GLN A 145 -3.41 -9.00 0.75
C GLN A 145 -4.59 -9.93 1.13
N ILE A 146 -5.81 -9.63 0.68
CA ILE A 146 -7.00 -10.47 0.87
C ILE A 146 -6.86 -11.82 0.13
N LEU A 147 -6.35 -11.81 -1.10
CA LEU A 147 -6.14 -13.04 -1.87
C LEU A 147 -5.10 -13.95 -1.20
N MET A 148 -4.03 -13.39 -0.62
CA MET A 148 -3.03 -14.17 0.13
C MET A 148 -3.64 -14.89 1.33
N ILE A 149 -4.40 -14.18 2.17
CA ILE A 149 -4.93 -14.77 3.41
C ILE A 149 -6.01 -15.81 3.16
N THR A 150 -6.76 -15.67 2.05
CA THR A 150 -7.77 -16.64 1.61
C THR A 150 -7.12 -17.88 0.97
N GLN A 151 -6.09 -17.73 0.14
CA GLN A 151 -5.35 -18.86 -0.45
C GLN A 151 -4.56 -19.65 0.59
N GLN A 152 -4.04 -19.00 1.64
CA GLN A 152 -3.37 -19.68 2.77
C GLN A 152 -4.26 -20.72 3.47
N LEU A 153 -5.60 -20.62 3.36
CA LEU A 153 -6.52 -21.68 3.82
C LEU A 153 -6.73 -22.80 2.82
N LYS A 154 -6.76 -22.46 1.53
CA LYS A 154 -7.04 -23.45 0.48
C LYS A 154 -5.87 -24.43 0.29
N LYS A 155 -4.69 -24.11 0.83
CA LYS A 155 -3.44 -24.86 0.66
C LYS A 155 -3.34 -26.10 1.57
N ASN A 156 -4.29 -27.01 1.37
CA ASN A 156 -4.04 -28.45 1.40
C ASN A 156 -3.40 -28.96 0.09
N ASP A 157 -3.17 -28.12 -0.92
CA ASP A 157 -2.49 -28.53 -2.16
C ASP A 157 -0.96 -28.36 -2.09
N LEU A 158 -0.29 -29.50 -1.88
CA LEU A 158 1.14 -29.73 -2.08
C LEU A 158 1.45 -29.91 -3.59
N ASN A 159 2.69 -29.61 -4.00
CA ASN A 159 3.29 -29.76 -5.35
C ASN A 159 3.19 -28.59 -6.35
N LEU A 160 3.32 -27.34 -5.88
CA LEU A 160 3.53 -26.19 -6.78
C LEU A 160 5.00 -26.02 -7.21
N PHE A 161 5.98 -26.39 -6.37
CA PHE A 161 7.41 -26.20 -6.68
C PHE A 161 7.92 -27.12 -7.80
N GLU A 162 7.35 -28.31 -7.95
CA GLU A 162 7.65 -29.21 -9.08
C GLU A 162 7.19 -28.61 -10.41
N LYS A 163 6.03 -27.94 -10.42
CA LYS A 163 5.51 -27.24 -11.61
C LYS A 163 6.32 -25.99 -12.01
N LEU A 164 7.08 -25.39 -11.09
CA LEU A 164 7.95 -24.25 -11.40
C LEU A 164 9.16 -24.65 -12.24
N ALA A 165 9.61 -25.91 -12.14
CA ALA A 165 10.75 -26.42 -12.92
C ALA A 165 10.44 -26.54 -14.42
N GLU A 166 9.15 -26.59 -14.79
CA GLU A 166 8.68 -26.72 -16.17
C GLU A 166 8.32 -25.38 -16.83
N LEU A 167 8.32 -24.27 -16.07
CA LEU A 167 7.99 -22.97 -16.62
C LEU A 167 9.17 -22.47 -17.48
N PRO A 168 8.94 -22.18 -18.78
CA PRO A 168 9.97 -21.56 -19.60
C PRO A 168 10.27 -20.19 -19.00
N THR A 169 11.55 -19.90 -18.77
CA THR A 169 12.06 -18.63 -18.21
C THR A 169 11.33 -17.42 -18.78
N LYS A 170 10.29 -16.97 -18.08
CA LYS A 170 9.53 -15.75 -18.34
C LYS A 170 9.31 -15.09 -16.99
N ASN A 171 9.92 -13.92 -16.85
CA ASN A 171 10.01 -13.20 -15.58
C ASN A 171 8.68 -12.57 -15.17
N GLU A 172 7.72 -12.40 -16.07
CA GLU A 172 6.35 -11.98 -15.70
C GLU A 172 5.50 -13.19 -15.34
N ILE A 173 4.88 -13.18 -14.17
CA ILE A 173 3.98 -14.24 -13.71
C ILE A 173 2.60 -13.68 -13.37
N PRO A 174 1.53 -14.50 -13.47
CA PRO A 174 0.23 -14.09 -12.99
C PRO A 174 0.25 -13.77 -11.49
N MET A 175 -0.53 -12.77 -11.07
CA MET A 175 -0.63 -12.35 -9.67
C MET A 175 -0.96 -13.54 -8.75
N GLU A 176 -1.87 -14.42 -9.17
CA GLU A 176 -2.24 -15.61 -8.39
C GLU A 176 -1.02 -16.50 -8.08
N LEU A 177 -0.10 -16.67 -9.04
CA LEU A 177 1.10 -17.48 -8.87
C LEU A 177 2.09 -16.78 -7.94
N ALA A 178 2.28 -15.48 -8.10
CA ALA A 178 3.17 -14.70 -7.22
C ALA A 178 2.76 -14.81 -5.75
N LEU A 179 1.45 -14.74 -5.47
CA LEU A 179 0.94 -14.88 -4.12
C LEU A 179 1.12 -16.28 -3.56
N LYS A 180 0.87 -17.31 -4.37
CA LYS A 180 1.14 -18.69 -3.96
C LYS A 180 2.62 -18.91 -3.61
N LEU A 181 3.53 -18.27 -4.34
CA LEU A 181 4.97 -18.32 -4.11
C LEU A 181 5.35 -17.63 -2.79
N ILE A 182 4.93 -16.37 -2.58
CA ILE A 182 5.19 -15.63 -1.33
C ILE A 182 4.73 -16.44 -0.11
N VAL A 183 3.52 -17.00 -0.20
CA VAL A 183 2.93 -17.79 0.89
C VAL A 183 3.75 -19.05 1.20
N LEU A 184 4.20 -19.77 0.18
CA LEU A 184 5.01 -20.97 0.38
C LEU A 184 6.41 -20.62 0.90
N ASP A 185 7.00 -19.57 0.37
CA ASP A 185 8.36 -19.17 0.68
C ASP A 185 8.50 -18.70 2.13
N ARG A 186 7.50 -17.96 2.65
CA ARG A 186 7.44 -17.58 4.08
C ARG A 186 7.39 -18.75 5.05
N LYS A 187 6.93 -19.93 4.61
CA LYS A 187 6.89 -21.15 5.45
C LYS A 187 8.23 -21.87 5.48
N ARG A 188 9.17 -21.55 4.58
CA ARG A 188 10.48 -22.17 4.56
C ARG A 188 11.30 -21.70 5.76
N ARG A 189 12.14 -22.58 6.29
CA ARG A 189 13.14 -22.20 7.30
C ARG A 189 14.06 -21.08 6.78
N ASN A 190 14.32 -21.08 5.47
CA ASN A 190 15.06 -20.05 4.75
C ASN A 190 14.21 -19.59 3.55
N PRO A 191 13.51 -18.45 3.66
CA PRO A 191 12.83 -17.81 2.54
C PRO A 191 13.84 -17.48 1.43
N MET A 192 13.47 -17.75 0.18
CA MET A 192 14.30 -17.51 -1.00
C MET A 192 13.92 -16.20 -1.70
N PHE A 193 12.68 -15.74 -1.53
CA PHE A 193 12.15 -14.57 -2.22
C PHE A 193 11.90 -13.42 -1.25
N ILE A 194 12.30 -12.23 -1.69
CA ILE A 194 11.94 -10.98 -1.05
C ILE A 194 10.92 -10.27 -1.94
N PRO A 195 9.63 -10.31 -1.59
CA PRO A 195 8.60 -9.61 -2.33
C PRO A 195 8.67 -8.10 -2.09
N LEU A 196 8.82 -7.34 -3.17
CA LEU A 196 8.89 -5.89 -3.16
C LEU A 196 7.88 -5.31 -4.13
N LEU A 197 7.06 -4.39 -3.64
CA LEU A 197 6.25 -3.53 -4.47
C LEU A 197 7.09 -2.30 -4.83
N ILE A 198 7.28 -2.05 -6.12
CA ILE A 198 8.08 -0.92 -6.61
C ILE A 198 7.30 -0.09 -7.62
N LYS A 199 7.61 1.21 -7.69
CA LYS A 199 7.24 2.10 -8.79
C LYS A 199 8.48 2.34 -9.63
N SER A 200 8.39 2.32 -10.96
CA SER A 200 9.49 2.67 -11.84
C SER A 200 9.14 3.83 -12.78
N GLN A 201 10.12 4.57 -13.27
CA GLN A 201 9.89 5.56 -14.33
C GLN A 201 9.83 4.93 -15.72
N SER A 202 10.43 3.75 -15.90
CA SER A 202 10.49 3.02 -17.16
C SER A 202 9.90 1.63 -17.01
N ASP A 203 9.66 0.94 -18.13
CA ASP A 203 9.41 -0.50 -18.06
C ASP A 203 10.64 -1.22 -17.46
N ILE A 204 10.37 -2.17 -16.57
CA ILE A 204 11.40 -2.91 -15.84
C ILE A 204 11.64 -4.30 -16.41
N SER A 205 10.79 -4.75 -17.33
CA SER A 205 10.79 -6.13 -17.87
C SER A 205 12.18 -6.63 -18.30
N SER A 206 12.96 -5.77 -18.96
CA SER A 206 14.33 -6.06 -19.42
C SER A 206 15.40 -6.00 -18.32
N LYS A 207 15.09 -5.38 -17.17
CA LYS A 207 15.98 -5.20 -16.02
C LYS A 207 15.81 -6.31 -14.97
N ILE A 208 14.82 -7.20 -15.13
CA ILE A 208 14.56 -8.33 -14.20
C ILE A 208 15.50 -9.51 -14.51
N ARG A 209 16.15 -10.07 -13.48
CA ARG A 209 17.01 -11.26 -13.65
C ARG A 209 16.15 -12.48 -13.96
N LYS A 210 16.74 -13.47 -14.65
CA LYS A 210 16.06 -14.73 -15.00
C LYS A 210 15.49 -15.52 -13.81
N SER A 211 16.03 -15.31 -12.62
CA SER A 211 15.61 -16.01 -11.40
C SER A 211 14.70 -15.16 -10.50
N ASP A 212 14.48 -13.90 -10.87
CA ASP A 212 13.50 -13.02 -10.23
C ASP A 212 12.18 -13.10 -11.01
N PHE A 213 11.06 -12.99 -10.30
CA PHE A 213 9.74 -12.90 -10.92
C PHE A 213 9.12 -11.54 -10.68
N TYR A 214 8.27 -11.07 -11.58
CA TYR A 214 7.50 -9.85 -11.39
C TYR A 214 6.05 -10.01 -11.84
N VAL A 215 5.20 -9.15 -11.30
CA VAL A 215 3.82 -8.95 -11.71
C VAL A 215 3.67 -7.47 -12.01
N LYS A 216 3.19 -7.15 -13.21
CA LYS A 216 2.77 -5.78 -13.51
C LYS A 216 1.44 -5.51 -12.81
N VAL A 217 1.46 -4.60 -11.84
CA VAL A 217 0.28 -4.29 -11.02
C VAL A 217 -0.53 -3.18 -11.69
N SER A 218 0.15 -2.09 -12.06
CA SER A 218 -0.43 -0.97 -12.80
C SER A 218 0.62 -0.31 -13.71
N LYS A 219 0.27 0.79 -14.39
CA LYS A 219 1.24 1.56 -15.19
C LYS A 219 2.40 1.95 -14.28
N ASN A 220 3.58 1.43 -14.60
CA ASN A 220 4.82 1.70 -13.88
C ASN A 220 4.89 1.15 -12.43
N THR A 221 3.96 0.29 -12.00
CA THR A 221 4.00 -0.34 -10.67
C THR A 221 4.12 -1.85 -10.81
N TYR A 222 5.05 -2.44 -10.05
CA TYR A 222 5.39 -3.85 -10.18
C TYR A 222 5.60 -4.49 -8.81
N LEU A 223 5.05 -5.68 -8.62
CA LEU A 223 5.44 -6.57 -7.52
C LEU A 223 6.57 -7.45 -8.04
N ILE A 224 7.71 -7.47 -7.36
CA ILE A 224 8.85 -8.29 -7.74
C ILE A 224 9.18 -9.26 -6.60
N LEU A 225 9.30 -10.54 -6.93
CA LEU A 225 9.83 -11.58 -6.06
C LEU A 225 11.33 -11.68 -6.33
N PHE A 226 12.13 -10.96 -5.56
CA PHE A 226 13.58 -11.00 -5.71
C PHE A 226 14.14 -12.24 -5.06
N GLU A 227 14.82 -13.09 -5.83
CA GLU A 227 15.55 -14.22 -5.30
C GLU A 227 16.78 -13.71 -4.53
N SER A 228 16.71 -13.79 -3.21
CA SER A 228 17.76 -13.38 -2.30
C SER A 228 18.44 -14.63 -1.78
N GLY A 229 19.58 -14.97 -2.36
CA GLY A 229 20.53 -15.86 -1.71
C GLY A 229 21.04 -15.17 -0.45
N LYS A 230 20.44 -15.47 0.71
CA LYS A 230 20.87 -15.03 2.07
C LYS A 230 21.19 -13.53 2.23
N SER A 231 20.71 -12.66 1.35
CA SER A 231 21.10 -11.24 1.34
C SER A 231 20.23 -10.45 2.32
N ASP A 232 20.86 -9.63 3.15
CA ASP A 232 20.17 -8.70 4.05
C ASP A 232 19.45 -7.57 3.29
N SER A 233 18.64 -6.78 4.00
CA SER A 233 17.81 -5.74 3.40
C SER A 233 18.61 -4.63 2.74
N GLU A 234 19.79 -4.31 3.27
CA GLU A 234 20.66 -3.22 2.81
C GLU A 234 21.37 -3.61 1.51
N THR A 235 21.85 -4.85 1.45
CA THR A 235 22.40 -5.46 0.23
C THR A 235 21.36 -5.45 -0.89
N LEU A 236 20.11 -5.76 -0.58
CA LEU A 236 19.04 -5.78 -1.57
C LEU A 236 18.75 -4.38 -2.13
N GLU A 237 18.63 -3.37 -1.27
CA GLU A 237 18.42 -1.98 -1.72
C GLU A 237 19.55 -1.48 -2.62
N ASN A 238 20.79 -1.84 -2.32
CA ASN A 238 21.94 -1.46 -3.14
C ASN A 238 21.93 -2.17 -4.50
N ILE A 239 21.59 -3.46 -4.52
CA ILE A 239 21.40 -4.22 -5.77
C ILE A 239 20.32 -3.58 -6.63
N LEU A 240 19.23 -3.13 -6.01
CA LEU A 240 18.11 -2.47 -6.70
C LEU A 240 18.50 -1.11 -7.26
N LYS A 241 19.12 -0.25 -6.44
CA LYS A 241 19.59 1.07 -6.89
C LYS A 241 20.55 0.94 -8.07
N PHE A 242 21.49 0.00 -7.99
CA PHE A 242 22.44 -0.27 -9.07
C PHE A 242 21.76 -0.80 -10.33
N ARG A 243 20.91 -1.83 -10.20
CA ARG A 243 20.31 -2.50 -11.37
C ARG A 243 19.32 -1.62 -12.12
N PHE A 244 18.64 -0.75 -11.40
CA PHE A 244 17.61 0.11 -11.94
C PHE A 244 18.07 1.56 -12.11
N ASN A 245 19.36 1.88 -11.95
CA ASN A 245 19.92 3.23 -12.08
C ASN A 245 19.18 4.31 -11.27
N ASN A 246 18.63 3.96 -10.10
CA ASN A 246 17.72 4.79 -9.31
C ASN A 246 16.36 5.14 -9.95
N ASP A 247 15.98 4.51 -11.08
CA ASP A 247 14.68 4.67 -11.75
C ASP A 247 13.52 4.01 -10.99
N ILE A 248 13.74 3.57 -9.75
CA ILE A 248 12.75 2.85 -8.95
C ILE A 248 12.59 3.46 -7.56
N LYS A 249 11.35 3.45 -7.09
CA LYS A 249 10.98 3.76 -5.71
C LYS A 249 10.36 2.51 -5.10
N ILE A 250 10.97 1.99 -4.04
CA ILE A 250 10.35 0.91 -3.25
C ILE A 250 9.13 1.51 -2.57
N ILE A 251 7.97 0.98 -2.94
CA ILE A 251 6.70 1.28 -2.31
C ILE A 251 6.69 0.48 -1.00
N GLU A 252 6.72 -0.85 -1.06
CA GLU A 252 6.54 -1.70 0.10
C GLU A 252 7.40 -2.96 0.05
N LYS A 253 7.81 -3.45 1.23
CA LYS A 253 8.42 -4.77 1.42
C LYS A 253 7.42 -5.64 2.13
N LEU A 254 7.01 -6.74 1.48
CA LEU A 254 5.86 -7.54 1.91
C LEU A 254 6.24 -8.64 2.90
#